data_AF-A0A2Z4IGG6-F1
#
_entry.id   AF-A0A2Z4IGG6-F1
#
_cell.length_a   1.000
_cell.length_b   1.000
_cell.length_c   1.000
_cell.angle_alpha   90.00
_cell.angle_beta   90.00
_cell.angle_gamma   90.00
#
_symmetry.space_group_name_H-M   'P 1'
#
loop_
_entity.id
_entity.type
_entity.pdbx_description
1 polymer ?
#
loop_
_entity_poly.entity_id
_entity_poly.type
_entity_poly.pdbx_seq_one_letter_code
_entity_poly.pdbx_strand_id
1 'polypeptide(L)'
;MMDHSPLLLAHLLKWRVKRYWFLDSNKMKRYLLLLTAFLLQQLAFGQLIERNFFGHLEYSSRNGEYKALLEKNVFDNLIFTDNQQNNITFEKKYLHQEYGDMLKNEREERMFLMDLVRQYRRETNYKATYEIDIFDKLIIQDNRDYKLEIGEDIFGNVTRTESINGRRMAFTREKNGGLSYESTTEKASLRKDIFGHWIYEDSRQNKLEFGKATWDRLIHKYGGNEVIFNQLMNELLFFKDTRKTRNRR
;
A
#
# COMPACT_ATOMS: atom_id res chain seq x y z
N MET A 1 -69.64 58.47 -32.71
CA MET A 1 -69.10 59.33 -31.64
C MET A 1 -69.23 58.56 -30.33
N MET A 2 -68.22 58.63 -29.46
CA MET A 2 -67.95 57.76 -28.28
C MET A 2 -67.12 56.51 -28.63
N ASP A 3 -65.80 56.59 -28.80
CA ASP A 3 -64.72 56.91 -27.84
C ASP A 3 -64.39 55.70 -26.94
N HIS A 4 -63.48 54.85 -27.45
CA HIS A 4 -62.89 53.74 -26.70
C HIS A 4 -61.65 54.25 -25.96
N SER A 5 -61.84 54.61 -24.69
CA SER A 5 -60.77 55.08 -23.80
C SER A 5 -59.68 54.00 -23.57
N PRO A 6 -58.38 54.30 -23.84
CA PRO A 6 -57.25 53.39 -23.58
C PRO A 6 -56.87 53.27 -22.10
N LEU A 7 -57.59 53.92 -21.19
CA LEU A 7 -57.17 54.09 -19.79
C LEU A 7 -57.44 52.87 -18.89
N LEU A 8 -58.34 51.97 -19.28
CA LEU A 8 -58.65 50.77 -18.47
C LEU A 8 -57.60 49.66 -18.59
N LEU A 9 -56.87 49.58 -19.70
CA LEU A 9 -55.78 48.61 -19.90
C LEU A 9 -54.48 49.03 -19.18
N ALA A 10 -54.23 50.34 -19.05
CA ALA A 10 -53.06 50.86 -18.35
C ALA A 10 -53.13 50.65 -16.81
N HIS A 11 -54.34 50.62 -16.24
CA HIS A 11 -54.51 50.46 -14.79
C HIS A 11 -54.37 49.00 -14.31
N LEU A 12 -54.70 48.02 -15.16
CA LEU A 12 -54.54 46.59 -14.88
C LEU A 12 -53.09 46.10 -15.02
N LEU A 13 -52.30 46.69 -15.92
CA LEU A 13 -50.88 46.37 -16.08
C LEU A 13 -50.00 46.96 -14.95
N LYS A 14 -50.33 48.14 -14.41
CA LYS A 14 -49.63 48.72 -13.24
C LYS A 14 -49.79 47.89 -11.97
N TRP A 15 -50.90 47.19 -11.80
CA TRP A 15 -51.15 46.32 -10.63
C TRP A 15 -50.55 44.91 -10.77
N ARG A 16 -50.33 44.43 -12.01
CA ARG A 16 -49.75 43.10 -12.24
C ARG A 16 -48.22 43.08 -12.17
N VAL A 17 -47.55 44.19 -12.51
CA VAL A 17 -46.07 44.28 -12.48
C VAL A 17 -45.51 44.57 -11.09
N LYS A 18 -46.24 45.28 -10.20
CA LYS A 18 -45.79 45.53 -8.82
C LYS A 18 -45.86 44.32 -7.89
N ARG A 19 -46.64 43.30 -8.23
CA ARG A 19 -46.83 42.10 -7.39
C ARG A 19 -45.73 41.03 -7.58
N TYR A 20 -44.88 41.16 -8.60
CA TYR A 20 -43.73 40.28 -8.81
C TYR A 20 -42.43 40.77 -8.14
N TRP A 21 -42.40 42.00 -7.62
CA TRP A 21 -41.22 42.57 -6.94
C TRP A 21 -41.26 42.53 -5.41
N PHE A 22 -42.30 41.93 -4.84
CA PHE A 22 -42.37 41.63 -3.40
C PHE A 22 -42.55 40.12 -3.20
N LEU A 23 -41.56 39.35 -3.67
CA LEU A 23 -41.19 38.16 -2.92
C LEU A 23 -40.86 38.63 -1.51
N ASP A 24 -41.72 38.29 -0.56
CA ASP A 24 -41.60 38.60 0.85
C ASP A 24 -40.13 38.54 1.30
N SER A 25 -39.52 39.71 1.52
CA SER A 25 -38.06 39.85 1.70
C SER A 25 -37.55 38.94 2.82
N ASN A 26 -38.39 38.69 3.83
CA ASN A 26 -38.10 37.76 4.90
C ASN A 26 -38.07 36.29 4.45
N LYS A 27 -38.94 35.88 3.52
CA LYS A 27 -38.89 34.52 2.95
C LYS A 27 -37.62 34.31 2.13
N MET A 28 -37.26 35.28 1.28
CA MET A 28 -36.01 35.21 0.49
C MET A 28 -34.75 35.19 1.38
N LYS A 29 -34.72 36.00 2.45
CA LYS A 29 -33.63 35.96 3.44
C LYS A 29 -33.54 34.62 4.17
N ARG A 30 -34.68 34.01 4.53
CA ARG A 30 -34.72 32.67 5.13
C ARG A 30 -34.21 31.58 4.17
N TYR A 31 -34.61 31.62 2.90
CA TYR A 31 -34.09 30.69 1.90
C TYR A 31 -32.60 30.89 1.64
N LEU A 32 -32.12 32.13 1.61
CA LEU A 32 -30.70 32.43 1.49
C LEU A 32 -29.92 31.90 2.71
N LEU A 33 -30.43 32.10 3.93
CA LEU A 33 -29.84 31.55 5.15
C LEU A 33 -29.78 30.01 5.13
N LEU A 34 -30.84 29.34 4.70
CA LEU A 34 -30.87 27.89 4.56
C LEU A 34 -29.90 27.39 3.48
N LEU A 35 -29.80 28.09 2.34
CA LEU A 35 -28.83 27.78 1.28
C LEU A 35 -27.40 27.97 1.79
N THR A 36 -27.12 29.06 2.53
CA THR A 36 -25.78 29.28 3.12
C THR A 36 -25.46 28.25 4.18
N ALA A 37 -26.41 27.84 5.02
CA ALA A 37 -26.21 26.79 6.01
C ALA A 37 -25.97 25.43 5.33
N PHE A 38 -26.69 25.15 4.24
CA PHE A 38 -26.49 23.94 3.43
C PHE A 38 -25.11 23.94 2.74
N LEU A 39 -24.68 25.06 2.15
CA LEU A 39 -23.35 25.22 1.55
C LEU A 39 -22.22 25.15 2.60
N LEU A 40 -22.42 25.74 3.78
CA LEU A 40 -21.49 25.64 4.91
C LEU A 40 -21.40 24.20 5.44
N GLN A 41 -22.51 23.46 5.46
CA GLN A 41 -22.48 22.03 5.74
C GLN A 41 -21.66 21.28 4.69
N GLN A 42 -21.81 21.57 3.40
CA GLN A 42 -20.98 20.94 2.35
C GLN A 42 -19.48 21.24 2.53
N LEU A 43 -19.12 22.44 2.98
CA LEU A 43 -17.72 22.83 3.27
C LEU A 43 -17.14 22.15 4.52
N ALA A 44 -17.98 21.84 5.52
CA ALA A 44 -17.56 21.13 6.74
C ALA A 44 -17.21 19.65 6.49
N PHE A 45 -17.56 19.09 5.32
CA PHE A 45 -17.18 17.73 4.91
C PHE A 45 -15.86 17.66 4.12
N GLY A 46 -15.09 18.77 4.08
CA GLY A 46 -14.14 19.06 3.01
C GLY A 46 -12.74 18.45 3.11
N GLN A 47 -12.20 18.11 4.28
CA GLN A 47 -10.83 17.58 4.37
C GLN A 47 -10.74 16.52 5.48
N LEU A 48 -10.55 15.26 5.08
CA LEU A 48 -10.26 14.17 6.02
C LEU A 48 -8.83 14.24 6.55
N ILE A 49 -7.95 14.97 5.85
CA ILE A 49 -6.55 15.16 6.24
C ILE A 49 -6.26 16.66 6.31
N GLU A 50 -5.70 17.09 7.43
CA GLU A 50 -5.28 18.47 7.68
C GLU A 50 -3.84 18.50 8.22
N ARG A 51 -3.18 19.66 8.17
CA ARG A 51 -1.90 19.86 8.85
C ARG A 51 -2.12 20.53 10.19
N ASN A 52 -1.51 19.98 11.24
CA ASN A 52 -1.53 20.62 12.54
C ASN A 52 -0.48 21.75 12.64
N PHE A 53 -0.43 22.42 13.79
CA PHE A 53 0.49 23.54 14.04
C PHE A 53 1.97 23.16 13.91
N PHE A 54 2.31 21.88 14.14
CA PHE A 54 3.67 21.35 13.99
C PHE A 54 3.97 20.90 12.55
N GLY A 55 3.03 21.06 11.62
CA GLY A 55 3.16 20.66 10.23
C GLY A 55 2.92 19.17 9.97
N HIS A 56 2.52 18.40 10.98
CA HIS A 56 2.21 16.96 10.84
C HIS A 56 0.84 16.77 10.20
N LEU A 57 0.64 15.65 9.49
CA LEU A 57 -0.64 15.34 8.87
C LEU A 57 -1.55 14.60 9.85
N GLU A 58 -2.74 15.12 10.07
CA GLU A 58 -3.77 14.50 10.90
C GLU A 58 -4.92 14.02 10.03
N TYR A 59 -5.32 12.77 10.20
CA TYR A 59 -6.50 12.19 9.59
C TYR A 59 -7.63 12.12 10.61
N SER A 60 -8.83 12.53 10.22
CA SER A 60 -10.07 12.29 10.95
C SER A 60 -11.12 11.67 10.05
N SER A 61 -11.65 10.52 10.46
CA SER A 61 -12.80 9.88 9.79
C SER A 61 -14.03 10.79 9.81
N ARG A 62 -14.94 10.62 8.86
CA ARG A 62 -16.15 11.46 8.72
C ARG A 62 -17.05 11.45 9.98
N ASN A 63 -17.08 10.35 10.73
CA ASN A 63 -17.82 10.25 11.99
C ASN A 63 -16.98 10.63 13.23
N GLY A 64 -15.70 10.96 13.05
CA GLY A 64 -14.77 11.36 14.11
C GLY A 64 -14.27 10.21 15.00
N GLU A 65 -14.68 8.97 14.75
CA GLU A 65 -14.36 7.82 15.60
C GLU A 65 -12.91 7.35 15.42
N TYR A 66 -12.40 7.39 14.20
CA TYR A 66 -11.01 7.05 13.89
C TYR A 66 -10.20 8.30 13.61
N LYS A 67 -9.03 8.39 14.25
CA LYS A 67 -8.06 9.47 14.12
C LYS A 67 -6.66 8.88 13.96
N ALA A 68 -5.88 9.43 13.04
CA ALA A 68 -4.49 9.06 12.85
C ALA A 68 -3.62 10.29 12.64
N LEU A 69 -2.32 10.13 12.90
CA LEU A 69 -1.30 11.15 12.80
C LEU A 69 -0.11 10.58 12.03
N LEU A 70 0.41 11.33 11.08
CA LEU A 70 1.69 11.08 10.43
C LEU A 70 2.63 12.25 10.75
N GLU A 71 3.61 11.98 11.58
CA GLU A 71 4.59 12.97 12.04
C GLU A 71 5.99 12.67 11.50
N LYS A 72 6.81 13.73 11.40
CA LYS A 72 8.26 13.62 11.15
C LYS A 72 8.98 13.86 12.47
N ASN A 73 9.82 12.92 12.88
CA ASN A 73 10.66 13.09 14.06
C ASN A 73 11.93 13.91 13.74
N VAL A 74 12.79 14.09 14.73
CA VAL A 74 14.05 14.87 14.61
C VAL A 74 15.08 14.28 13.62
N PHE A 75 14.91 13.02 13.21
CA PHE A 75 15.75 12.34 12.22
C PHE A 75 15.10 12.26 10.83
N ASP A 76 14.00 12.99 10.63
CA ASP A 76 13.12 12.92 9.44
C ASP A 76 12.50 11.53 9.19
N ASN A 77 12.43 10.66 10.20
CA ASN A 77 11.65 9.43 10.10
C ASN A 77 10.16 9.77 10.11
N LEU A 78 9.36 9.04 9.33
CA LEU A 78 7.91 9.13 9.40
C LEU A 78 7.38 8.17 10.47
N ILE A 79 6.56 8.70 11.38
CA ILE A 79 5.90 7.92 12.42
C ILE A 79 4.40 8.06 12.21
N PHE A 80 3.74 6.93 11.98
CA PHE A 80 2.29 6.82 11.94
C PHE A 80 1.77 6.34 13.28
N THR A 81 0.79 7.04 13.83
CA THR A 81 0.05 6.62 15.01
C THR A 81 -1.44 6.80 14.82
N ASP A 82 -2.25 6.05 15.56
CA ASP A 82 -3.69 6.21 15.56
C ASP A 82 -4.32 5.99 16.94
N ASN A 83 -5.62 6.25 17.04
CA ASN A 83 -6.38 6.03 18.26
C ASN A 83 -6.72 4.55 18.53
N GLN A 84 -6.21 3.61 17.73
CA GLN A 84 -6.24 2.16 17.96
C GLN A 84 -4.92 1.64 18.56
N GLN A 85 -4.03 2.55 18.96
CA GLN A 85 -2.71 2.27 19.53
C GLN A 85 -1.76 1.59 18.53
N ASN A 86 -1.98 1.79 17.23
CA ASN A 86 -1.01 1.39 16.21
C ASN A 86 0.14 2.39 16.17
N ASN A 87 1.37 1.90 15.93
CA ASN A 87 2.57 2.72 15.79
C ASN A 87 3.50 2.13 14.72
N ILE A 88 3.64 2.80 13.59
CA ILE A 88 4.49 2.35 12.50
C ILE A 88 5.57 3.39 12.24
N THR A 89 6.83 2.97 12.27
CA THR A 89 7.99 3.83 12.04
C THR A 89 8.65 3.49 10.72
N PHE A 90 8.85 4.49 9.89
CA PHE A 90 9.60 4.41 8.63
C PHE A 90 10.85 5.27 8.73
N GLU A 91 12.02 4.64 8.67
CA GLU A 91 13.28 5.36 8.68
C GLU A 91 13.44 6.22 7.43
N LYS A 92 14.05 7.40 7.57
CA LYS A 92 14.37 8.30 6.45
C LYS A 92 15.07 7.57 5.30
N LYS A 93 16.03 6.70 5.60
CA LYS A 93 16.80 5.95 4.59
C LYS A 93 15.91 4.98 3.82
N TYR A 94 15.05 4.24 4.50
CA TYR A 94 14.02 3.40 3.89
C TYR A 94 13.08 4.20 2.97
N LEU A 95 12.58 5.33 3.45
CA LEU A 95 11.69 6.19 2.67
C LEU A 95 12.35 6.69 1.39
N HIS A 96 13.62 7.10 1.48
CA HIS A 96 14.37 7.54 0.31
C HIS A 96 14.63 6.40 -0.69
N GLN A 97 14.93 5.20 -0.21
CA GLN A 97 15.18 4.05 -1.09
C GLN A 97 13.91 3.58 -1.81
N GLU A 98 12.78 3.46 -1.11
CA GLU A 98 11.55 2.91 -1.68
C GLU A 98 10.69 3.94 -2.41
N TYR A 99 10.65 5.18 -1.91
CA TYR A 99 9.78 6.24 -2.44
C TYR A 99 10.55 7.39 -3.09
N GLY A 100 11.89 7.44 -2.95
CA GLY A 100 12.71 8.50 -3.51
C GLY A 100 12.28 9.89 -3.03
N ASP A 101 12.03 10.77 -4.00
CA ASP A 101 11.58 12.15 -3.75
C ASP A 101 10.04 12.29 -3.72
N MET A 102 9.30 11.19 -3.89
CA MET A 102 7.83 11.22 -4.00
C MET A 102 7.18 11.95 -2.82
N LEU A 103 7.66 11.69 -1.60
CA LEU A 103 7.12 12.26 -0.37
C LEU A 103 7.50 13.75 -0.14
N LYS A 104 8.20 14.39 -1.08
CA LYS A 104 8.36 15.86 -1.10
C LYS A 104 7.08 16.57 -1.56
N ASN A 105 6.21 15.88 -2.30
CA ASN A 105 4.95 16.43 -2.77
C ASN A 105 3.87 16.25 -1.71
N GLU A 106 3.20 17.35 -1.38
CA GLU A 106 2.10 17.38 -0.41
C GLU A 106 0.98 16.39 -0.74
N ARG A 107 0.68 16.20 -2.03
CA ARG A 107 -0.33 15.23 -2.49
C ARG A 107 0.08 13.80 -2.17
N GLU A 108 1.33 13.45 -2.43
CA GLU A 108 1.85 12.10 -2.22
C GLU A 108 1.99 11.78 -0.73
N GLU A 109 2.42 12.75 0.09
CA GLU A 109 2.45 12.58 1.54
C GLU A 109 1.03 12.34 2.11
N ARG A 110 0.01 13.01 1.56
CA ARG A 110 -1.40 12.75 1.90
C ARG A 110 -1.88 11.39 1.41
N MET A 111 -1.48 10.96 0.22
CA MET A 111 -1.82 9.62 -0.29
C MET A 111 -1.18 8.53 0.58
N PHE A 112 0.07 8.72 0.97
CA PHE A 112 0.78 7.85 1.89
C PHE A 112 0.05 7.70 3.23
N LEU A 113 -0.34 8.81 3.88
CA LEU A 113 -1.17 8.74 5.09
C LEU A 113 -2.50 8.00 4.84
N MET A 114 -3.18 8.25 3.71
CA MET A 114 -4.44 7.55 3.39
C MET A 114 -4.23 6.05 3.25
N ASP A 115 -3.13 5.60 2.66
CA ASP A 115 -2.83 4.18 2.49
C ASP A 115 -2.53 3.52 3.84
N LEU A 116 -1.78 4.19 4.72
CA LEU A 116 -1.56 3.71 6.10
C LEU A 116 -2.88 3.61 6.88
N VAL A 117 -3.75 4.63 6.79
CA VAL A 117 -5.08 4.58 7.41
C VAL A 117 -5.89 3.41 6.87
N ARG A 118 -5.90 3.18 5.55
CA ARG A 118 -6.63 2.05 4.95
C ARG A 118 -6.10 0.71 5.43
N GLN A 119 -4.78 0.58 5.52
CA GLN A 119 -4.11 -0.64 5.92
C GLN A 119 -4.33 -0.95 7.41
N TYR A 120 -4.19 0.05 8.29
CA TYR A 120 -4.10 -0.19 9.73
C TYR A 120 -5.36 0.15 10.54
N ARG A 121 -6.37 0.81 9.98
CA ARG A 121 -7.61 1.17 10.72
C ARG A 121 -8.44 0.01 11.29
N ARG A 122 -8.09 -1.23 10.96
CA ARG A 122 -8.74 -2.44 11.49
C ARG A 122 -7.83 -3.19 12.46
N GLU A 123 -6.60 -2.74 12.60
CA GLU A 123 -5.61 -3.31 13.50
C GLU A 123 -5.67 -2.59 14.84
N THR A 124 -5.24 -3.26 15.89
CA THR A 124 -5.14 -2.69 17.23
C THR A 124 -3.81 -3.07 17.83
N ASN A 125 -3.15 -2.14 18.52
CA ASN A 125 -1.85 -2.36 19.13
C ASN A 125 -0.78 -2.87 18.16
N TYR A 126 -0.90 -2.63 16.85
CA TYR A 126 0.06 -3.07 15.86
C TYR A 126 1.28 -2.15 15.85
N LYS A 127 2.48 -2.72 15.88
CA LYS A 127 3.72 -1.96 15.83
C LYS A 127 4.66 -2.55 14.79
N ALA A 128 5.17 -1.71 13.90
CA ALA A 128 6.12 -2.14 12.87
C ALA A 128 7.20 -1.09 12.63
N THR A 129 8.38 -1.56 12.22
CA THR A 129 9.53 -0.73 11.86
C THR A 129 10.04 -1.13 10.49
N TYR A 130 10.32 -0.13 9.67
CA TYR A 130 10.92 -0.26 8.34
C TYR A 130 12.23 0.53 8.32
N GLU A 131 13.34 -0.17 8.19
CA GLU A 131 14.71 0.36 8.38
C GLU A 131 15.64 -0.11 7.26
N ILE A 132 16.63 0.71 6.91
CA ILE A 132 17.80 0.27 6.14
C ILE A 132 19.02 0.39 7.04
N ASP A 133 19.64 -0.74 7.37
CA ASP A 133 20.79 -0.76 8.27
C ASP A 133 22.04 -0.10 7.65
N ILE A 134 23.12 -0.08 8.44
CA ILE A 134 24.41 0.49 8.05
C ILE A 134 25.11 -0.25 6.90
N PHE A 135 24.66 -1.47 6.57
CA PHE A 135 25.15 -2.30 5.47
C PHE A 135 24.19 -2.31 4.27
N ASP A 136 23.28 -1.33 4.20
CA ASP A 136 22.26 -1.22 3.14
C ASP A 136 21.29 -2.41 3.09
N LYS A 137 21.10 -3.10 4.23
CA LYS A 137 20.10 -4.17 4.34
C LYS A 137 18.77 -3.61 4.77
N LEU A 138 17.72 -3.96 4.03
CA LEU A 138 16.35 -3.72 4.42
C LEU A 138 15.97 -4.64 5.59
N ILE A 139 15.47 -4.05 6.66
CA ILE A 139 14.93 -4.75 7.83
C ILE A 139 13.50 -4.25 8.06
N ILE A 140 12.53 -5.17 8.00
CA ILE A 140 11.15 -4.91 8.37
C ILE A 140 10.78 -5.87 9.50
N GLN A 141 10.23 -5.36 10.59
CA GLN A 141 9.83 -6.19 11.71
C GLN A 141 8.58 -5.64 12.39
N ASP A 142 7.78 -6.52 12.99
CA ASP A 142 6.60 -6.12 13.73
C ASP A 142 6.47 -6.83 15.08
N ASN A 143 5.46 -6.41 15.85
CA ASN A 143 5.16 -7.00 17.15
C ASN A 143 4.28 -8.26 17.09
N ARG A 144 4.19 -8.90 15.92
CA ARG A 144 3.47 -10.16 15.67
C ARG A 144 4.44 -11.25 15.18
N ASP A 145 5.70 -11.15 15.59
CA ASP A 145 6.78 -12.07 15.25
C ASP A 145 7.06 -12.19 13.74
N TYR A 146 6.75 -11.14 12.97
CA TYR A 146 7.21 -11.00 11.59
C TYR A 146 8.59 -10.32 11.54
N LYS A 147 9.49 -10.86 10.71
CA LYS A 147 10.76 -10.22 10.36
C LYS A 147 11.14 -10.52 8.91
N LEU A 148 11.49 -9.50 8.15
CA LEU A 148 12.05 -9.57 6.80
C LEU A 148 13.42 -8.89 6.79
N GLU A 149 14.40 -9.56 6.24
CA GLU A 149 15.74 -9.03 5.98
C GLU A 149 16.09 -9.23 4.50
N ILE A 150 16.48 -8.17 3.80
CA ILE A 150 16.94 -8.25 2.41
C ILE A 150 18.27 -7.50 2.29
N GLY A 151 19.29 -8.14 1.73
CA GLY A 151 20.57 -7.48 1.54
C GLY A 151 21.52 -8.25 0.64
N GLU A 152 22.56 -7.55 0.19
CA GLU A 152 23.65 -8.09 -0.61
C GLU A 152 24.87 -8.37 0.28
N ASP A 153 25.51 -9.54 0.12
CA ASP A 153 26.77 -9.85 0.79
C ASP A 153 27.98 -9.26 0.03
N ILE A 154 29.18 -9.40 0.62
CA ILE A 154 30.42 -8.89 0.01
C ILE A 154 30.81 -9.56 -1.32
N PHE A 155 30.17 -10.68 -1.67
CA PHE A 155 30.40 -11.41 -2.91
C PHE A 155 29.37 -11.06 -4.00
N GLY A 156 28.39 -10.23 -3.65
CA GLY A 156 27.30 -9.82 -4.52
C GLY A 156 26.13 -10.79 -4.55
N ASN A 157 26.00 -11.65 -3.53
CA ASN A 157 24.83 -12.53 -3.41
C ASN A 157 23.73 -11.80 -2.64
N VAL A 158 22.54 -11.77 -3.22
CA VAL A 158 21.36 -11.14 -2.60
C VAL A 158 20.60 -12.19 -1.83
N THR A 159 20.38 -11.99 -0.54
CA THR A 159 19.60 -12.88 0.31
C THR A 159 18.36 -12.17 0.83
N ARG A 160 17.20 -12.82 0.71
CA ARG A 160 15.93 -12.46 1.33
C ARG A 160 15.59 -13.49 2.39
N THR A 161 15.60 -13.09 3.66
CA THR A 161 15.20 -13.94 4.79
C THR A 161 13.90 -13.43 5.38
N GLU A 162 12.94 -14.32 5.54
CA GLU A 162 11.63 -14.03 6.12
C GLU A 162 11.37 -14.99 7.29
N SER A 163 10.95 -14.44 8.43
CA SER A 163 10.64 -15.18 9.65
C SER A 163 9.25 -14.81 10.14
N ILE A 164 8.44 -15.82 10.45
CA ILE A 164 7.07 -15.66 10.96
C ILE A 164 6.84 -16.71 12.05
N ASN A 165 6.52 -16.27 13.28
CA ASN A 165 6.25 -17.18 14.40
C ASN A 165 7.36 -18.24 14.60
N GLY A 166 8.63 -17.82 14.50
CA GLY A 166 9.80 -18.69 14.63
C GLY A 166 10.11 -19.60 13.43
N ARG A 167 9.28 -19.61 12.37
CA ARG A 167 9.60 -20.29 11.11
C ARG A 167 10.38 -19.36 10.21
N ARG A 168 11.56 -19.79 9.78
CA ARG A 168 12.45 -19.04 8.89
C ARG A 168 12.45 -19.65 7.51
N MET A 169 12.42 -18.80 6.49
CA MET A 169 12.76 -19.12 5.11
C MET A 169 13.76 -18.11 4.58
N ALA A 170 14.66 -18.56 3.71
CA ALA A 170 15.67 -17.77 3.05
C ALA A 170 15.68 -18.13 1.56
N PHE A 171 15.82 -17.10 0.73
CA PHE A 171 16.05 -17.23 -0.69
C PHE A 171 17.31 -16.44 -1.02
N THR A 172 18.29 -17.09 -1.65
CA THR A 172 19.55 -16.46 -2.04
C THR A 172 19.72 -16.55 -3.54
N ARG A 173 20.04 -15.41 -4.15
CA ARG A 173 20.49 -15.29 -5.53
C ARG A 173 21.98 -15.04 -5.54
N GLU A 174 22.72 -15.98 -6.12
CA GLU A 174 24.14 -15.83 -6.34
C GLU A 174 24.43 -14.94 -7.55
N LYS A 175 25.56 -14.24 -7.53
CA LYS A 175 26.00 -13.37 -8.63
C LYS A 175 26.17 -14.11 -9.98
N ASN A 176 26.48 -15.41 -9.92
CA ASN A 176 26.61 -16.28 -11.10
C ASN A 176 25.25 -16.75 -11.68
N GLY A 177 24.13 -16.34 -11.07
CA GLY A 177 22.77 -16.74 -11.46
C GLY A 177 22.26 -18.02 -10.78
N GLY A 178 23.04 -18.61 -9.87
CA GLY A 178 22.63 -19.69 -8.98
C GLY A 178 21.57 -19.21 -7.99
N LEU A 179 20.70 -20.12 -7.59
CA LEU A 179 19.59 -19.84 -6.68
C LEU A 179 19.55 -20.90 -5.59
N SER A 180 19.23 -20.48 -4.37
CA SER A 180 18.97 -21.42 -3.29
C SER A 180 17.76 -20.98 -2.47
N TYR A 181 17.09 -21.99 -1.93
CA TYR A 181 15.98 -21.86 -1.01
C TYR A 181 16.29 -22.70 0.22
N GLU A 182 16.08 -22.13 1.40
CA GLU A 182 16.22 -22.82 2.67
C GLU A 182 15.05 -22.43 3.58
N SER A 183 14.43 -23.42 4.19
CA SER A 183 13.48 -23.24 5.27
C SER A 183 13.87 -24.10 6.45
N THR A 184 13.10 -24.04 7.53
CA THR A 184 13.31 -24.91 8.70
C THR A 184 13.36 -26.40 8.38
N THR A 185 12.71 -26.86 7.30
CA THR A 185 12.57 -28.30 7.00
C THR A 185 12.96 -28.71 5.59
N GLU A 186 12.95 -27.77 4.65
CA GLU A 186 13.14 -28.03 3.23
C GLU A 186 14.22 -27.12 2.67
N LYS A 187 15.00 -27.62 1.71
CA LYS A 187 16.00 -26.86 0.96
C LYS A 187 15.99 -27.24 -0.51
N ALA A 188 16.28 -26.30 -1.38
CA ALA A 188 16.51 -26.54 -2.80
C ALA A 188 17.64 -25.63 -3.32
N SER A 189 18.29 -26.07 -4.39
CA SER A 189 19.30 -25.29 -5.08
C SER A 189 19.19 -25.50 -6.58
N LEU A 190 19.52 -24.45 -7.33
CA LEU A 190 19.68 -24.47 -8.77
C LEU A 190 21.02 -23.82 -9.08
N ARG A 191 21.95 -24.58 -9.65
CA ARG A 191 23.30 -24.11 -9.94
C ARG A 191 23.74 -24.50 -11.34
N LYS A 192 24.67 -23.74 -11.89
CA LYS A 192 25.32 -24.06 -13.16
C LYS A 192 26.66 -24.75 -12.90
N ASP A 193 26.90 -25.87 -13.54
CA ASP A 193 28.18 -26.57 -13.46
C ASP A 193 29.24 -25.94 -14.39
N ILE A 194 30.46 -26.50 -14.37
CA ILE A 194 31.58 -26.03 -15.20
C ILE A 194 31.41 -26.30 -16.70
N PHE A 195 30.50 -27.18 -17.09
CA PHE A 195 30.20 -27.53 -18.49
C PHE A 195 28.99 -26.75 -19.02
N GLY A 196 28.33 -25.97 -18.17
CA GLY A 196 27.18 -25.16 -18.49
C GLY A 196 25.83 -25.88 -18.37
N HIS A 197 25.79 -27.05 -17.74
CA HIS A 197 24.55 -27.72 -17.35
C HIS A 197 23.96 -27.05 -16.11
N TRP A 198 22.63 -26.96 -16.07
CA TRP A 198 21.90 -26.51 -14.89
C TRP A 198 21.45 -27.71 -14.07
N ILE A 199 21.76 -27.67 -12.78
CA ILE A 199 21.50 -28.76 -11.84
C ILE A 199 20.55 -28.23 -10.77
N TYR A 200 19.36 -28.84 -10.69
CA TYR A 200 18.43 -28.68 -9.59
C TYR A 200 18.60 -29.83 -8.61
N GLU A 201 18.68 -29.54 -7.30
CA GLU A 201 18.73 -30.52 -6.22
C GLU A 201 17.88 -30.04 -5.04
N ASP A 202 17.18 -30.94 -4.35
CA ASP A 202 16.38 -30.60 -3.17
C ASP A 202 16.48 -31.60 -2.00
N SER A 203 15.92 -31.24 -0.84
CA SER A 203 15.87 -32.07 0.37
C SER A 203 15.05 -33.35 0.24
N ARG A 204 14.28 -33.51 -0.84
CA ARG A 204 13.50 -34.72 -1.12
C ARG A 204 14.24 -35.69 -2.03
N GLN A 205 15.54 -35.45 -2.25
CA GLN A 205 16.42 -36.26 -3.10
C GLN A 205 16.04 -36.20 -4.58
N ASN A 206 15.28 -35.18 -5.01
CA ASN A 206 15.12 -34.93 -6.44
C ASN A 206 16.41 -34.29 -6.97
N LYS A 207 16.86 -34.78 -8.13
CA LYS A 207 17.98 -34.21 -8.87
C LYS A 207 17.63 -34.18 -10.35
N LEU A 208 17.68 -33.00 -10.95
CA LEU A 208 17.45 -32.80 -12.38
C LEU A 208 18.64 -32.06 -12.99
N GLU A 209 19.02 -32.49 -14.19
CA GLU A 209 20.09 -31.87 -14.95
C GLU A 209 19.58 -31.46 -16.32
N PHE A 210 19.90 -30.24 -16.71
CA PHE A 210 19.47 -29.65 -17.97
C PHE A 210 20.69 -29.21 -18.77
N GLY A 211 20.83 -29.77 -19.97
CA GLY A 211 21.78 -29.26 -20.96
C GLY A 211 21.49 -27.81 -21.33
N LYS A 212 22.54 -27.08 -21.72
CA LYS A 212 22.46 -25.66 -22.10
C LYS A 212 21.32 -25.35 -23.05
N ALA A 213 21.19 -26.10 -24.15
CA ALA A 213 20.14 -25.87 -25.14
C ALA A 213 18.71 -26.10 -24.59
N THR A 214 18.54 -27.04 -23.66
CA THR A 214 17.26 -27.25 -22.98
C THR A 214 16.96 -26.10 -22.04
N TRP A 215 17.96 -25.65 -21.28
CA TRP A 215 17.82 -24.52 -20.38
C TRP A 215 17.48 -23.22 -21.11
N ASP A 216 18.15 -22.95 -22.24
CA ASP A 216 17.89 -21.75 -23.06
C ASP A 216 16.42 -21.72 -23.55
N ARG A 217 15.83 -22.88 -23.88
CA ARG A 217 14.40 -22.98 -24.21
C ARG A 217 13.49 -22.71 -23.01
N LEU A 218 13.88 -23.19 -21.81
CA LEU A 218 13.13 -22.89 -20.59
C LEU A 218 13.18 -21.39 -20.27
N ILE A 219 14.34 -20.75 -20.42
CA ILE A 219 14.48 -19.30 -20.24
C ILE A 219 13.62 -18.55 -21.25
N HIS A 220 13.62 -18.95 -22.52
CA HIS A 220 12.76 -18.33 -23.53
C HIS A 220 11.27 -18.46 -23.18
N LYS A 221 10.85 -19.58 -22.60
CA LYS A 221 9.45 -19.84 -22.24
C LYS A 221 9.01 -19.15 -20.93
N TYR A 222 9.88 -19.13 -19.93
CA TYR A 222 9.53 -18.73 -18.55
C TYR A 222 10.17 -17.42 -18.10
N GLY A 223 11.10 -16.86 -18.87
CA GLY A 223 11.70 -15.53 -18.66
C GLY A 223 12.97 -15.51 -17.83
N GLY A 224 13.18 -16.45 -16.91
CA GLY A 224 14.39 -16.42 -16.06
C GLY A 224 14.56 -17.60 -15.12
N ASN A 225 15.76 -17.72 -14.56
CA ASN A 225 16.13 -18.80 -13.63
C ASN A 225 15.18 -18.87 -12.43
N GLU A 226 14.75 -17.74 -11.88
CA GLU A 226 13.89 -17.71 -10.69
C GLU A 226 12.51 -18.29 -10.95
N VAL A 227 11.92 -17.95 -12.10
CA VAL A 227 10.61 -18.48 -12.49
C VAL A 227 10.69 -20.00 -12.66
N ILE A 228 11.75 -20.48 -13.33
CA ILE A 228 11.98 -21.91 -13.51
C ILE A 228 12.24 -22.60 -12.17
N PHE A 229 13.07 -22.01 -11.30
CA PHE A 229 13.38 -22.56 -9.99
C PHE A 229 12.13 -22.65 -9.09
N ASN A 230 11.31 -21.60 -9.07
CA ASN A 230 10.03 -21.59 -8.36
C ASN A 230 9.09 -22.68 -8.91
N GLN A 231 9.04 -22.88 -10.22
CA GLN A 231 8.25 -23.95 -10.83
C GLN A 231 8.74 -25.34 -10.37
N LEU A 232 10.05 -25.58 -10.41
CA LEU A 232 10.65 -26.84 -9.97
C LEU A 232 10.37 -27.09 -8.48
N MET A 233 10.52 -26.08 -7.63
CA MET A 233 10.18 -26.21 -6.21
C MET A 233 8.70 -26.54 -6.00
N ASN A 234 7.80 -25.86 -6.71
CA ASN A 234 6.35 -26.13 -6.61
C ASN A 234 6.00 -27.57 -7.00
N GLU A 235 6.63 -28.09 -8.06
CA GLU A 235 6.36 -29.43 -8.60
C GLU A 235 7.03 -30.55 -7.78
N LEU A 236 8.25 -30.33 -7.29
CA LEU A 236 9.11 -31.38 -6.73
C LEU A 236 9.28 -31.28 -5.21
N LEU A 237 9.48 -30.06 -4.71
CA LEU A 237 9.74 -29.81 -3.30
C LEU A 237 8.44 -29.59 -2.51
N PHE A 238 7.50 -28.78 -2.96
CA PHE A 238 6.31 -28.45 -2.16
C PHE A 238 5.12 -29.39 -2.42
N PHE A 239 5.11 -30.12 -3.52
CA PHE A 239 4.03 -31.05 -3.84
C PHE A 239 3.90 -32.14 -2.77
N LYS A 240 2.82 -32.13 -1.98
CA LYS A 240 2.52 -33.22 -1.03
C LYS A 240 1.86 -34.37 -1.77
N ASP A 241 2.49 -35.54 -1.75
CA ASP A 241 1.88 -36.76 -2.27
C ASP A 241 0.65 -37.14 -1.42
N THR A 242 -0.54 -36.79 -1.93
CA THR A 242 -1.83 -37.07 -1.28
C THR A 242 -2.18 -38.56 -1.27
N ARG A 243 -1.35 -39.43 -1.85
CA ARG A 243 -1.59 -40.89 -1.87
C ARG A 243 -1.23 -41.59 -0.55
N LYS A 244 -0.29 -41.05 0.24
CA LYS A 244 0.14 -41.70 1.51
C LYS A 244 -0.85 -41.57 2.66
N THR A 245 -1.79 -40.61 2.61
CA THR A 245 -2.82 -40.42 3.64
C THR A 245 -4.03 -41.35 3.48
N ARG A 246 -4.19 -42.02 2.33
CA ARG A 246 -5.28 -42.98 2.10
C ARG A 246 -5.03 -44.38 2.66
N ASN A 247 -3.76 -44.78 2.83
CA ASN A 247 -3.40 -46.10 3.36
C ASN A 247 -3.21 -46.11 4.90
N ARG A 248 -3.67 -45.07 5.60
CA ARG A 248 -3.62 -44.94 7.07
C ARG A 248 -4.99 -44.66 7.69
N ARG A 249 -6.08 -44.96 6.99
CA ARG A 249 -7.44 -44.97 7.54
C ARG A 249 -8.02 -46.36 7.43
#